data_AF-A0A3M6TCT3-F1
#
_entry.id   AF-A0A3M6TCT3-F1
#
_cell.length_a   1.000
_cell.length_b   1.000
_cell.length_c   1.000
_cell.angle_alpha   90.00
_cell.angle_beta   90.00
_cell.angle_gamma   90.00
#
_symmetry.space_group_name_H-M   'P 1'
#
loop_
_entity.id
_entity.type
_entity.pdbx_description
1 polymer ?
#
loop_
_entity_poly.entity_id
_entity_poly.type
_entity_poly.pdbx_seq_one_letter_code
_entity_poly.pdbx_strand_id
1 'polypeptide(L)'
;MAVYQQSSQENVIYNINISNCNIETLFIGDGNTVNTSSCRRRLDYPVQRTDSSSGTATQGIVNHDGEWTGTKRKQTKIRFPQRKHRANPKFSFRPISSKSEEDTSYGTEVLRTVSGESDRGFEISMKKFHSVLNNLHRLRDSGNFREFNSVADRVLLTNKGDDELEILILIEKSVVVSYQNDLEKAEMMVQEALDTLSKSKVKDEMFYFLVSMANLHLAGFYRRQNKHGNAHSKITIADQNSQRVNSRFLTALIFYEKASSLIKYISVLPYPSLRSKLVKQSKEHMRLCIAICIELDNDGIYIKKHLSGLLKLALLDLNCHTRPARHHPTSIQSITDAKTILEKVQKNYRNEISERQKIQFFVAKSDLNYRLGNLQAALRYANQALSLAETHGSSLEITAIKERQEDMDNGYY
;
A
#
# COMPACT_ATOMS: atom_id res chain seq x y z
N MET A 1 25.98 28.42 12.15
CA MET A 1 25.24 29.68 11.93
C MET A 1 25.66 30.24 10.57
N ALA A 2 24.71 30.38 9.65
CA ALA A 2 24.89 31.12 8.40
C ALA A 2 23.62 31.94 8.18
N VAL A 3 23.83 33.21 7.86
CA VAL A 3 22.84 34.30 7.88
C VAL A 3 21.91 34.20 6.68
N TYR A 4 20.61 34.40 6.93
CA TYR A 4 19.56 34.46 5.92
C TYR A 4 19.52 35.88 5.34
N GLN A 5 19.65 36.01 4.02
CA GLN A 5 19.32 37.24 3.31
C GLN A 5 18.20 36.93 2.32
N GLN A 6 17.02 37.46 2.61
CA GLN A 6 15.83 37.34 1.77
C GLN A 6 15.94 38.37 0.64
N SER A 7 15.97 37.93 -0.61
CA SER A 7 15.58 38.76 -1.74
C SER A 7 14.49 38.06 -2.54
N SER A 8 13.39 38.78 -2.69
CA SER A 8 12.21 38.42 -3.45
C SER A 8 12.48 38.53 -4.95
N GLN A 9 12.43 37.41 -5.68
CA GLN A 9 12.13 37.40 -7.11
C GLN A 9 11.69 36.00 -7.57
N GLU A 10 10.63 35.97 -8.37
CA GLU A 10 9.99 34.78 -8.95
C GLU A 10 10.93 34.03 -9.90
N ASN A 11 10.85 32.69 -9.87
CA ASN A 11 11.48 31.74 -10.82
C ASN A 11 13.01 31.76 -10.94
N VAL A 12 13.73 31.39 -9.87
CA VAL A 12 15.14 31.04 -9.95
C VAL A 12 15.31 29.51 -9.88
N ILE A 13 15.84 28.92 -10.95
CA ILE A 13 16.37 27.55 -10.93
C ILE A 13 17.66 27.59 -10.11
N TYR A 14 17.63 26.99 -8.92
CA TYR A 14 18.84 26.82 -8.10
C TYR A 14 19.66 25.66 -8.67
N ASN A 15 20.73 25.99 -9.40
CA ASN A 15 21.77 25.00 -9.74
C ASN A 15 22.66 24.80 -8.51
N ILE A 16 22.42 23.72 -7.77
CA ILE A 16 23.31 23.29 -6.69
C ILE A 16 24.45 22.48 -7.33
N ASN A 17 25.67 22.98 -7.25
CA ASN A 17 26.84 22.26 -7.72
C ASN A 17 27.32 21.28 -6.63
N ILE A 18 27.21 19.98 -6.89
CA ILE A 18 27.46 18.90 -5.91
C ILE A 18 28.78 18.16 -6.22
N SER A 19 29.84 18.87 -6.58
CA SER A 19 31.16 18.26 -6.67
C SER A 19 31.72 18.03 -5.26
N ASN A 20 32.17 16.80 -5.00
CA ASN A 20 32.81 16.33 -3.75
C ASN A 20 31.93 16.12 -2.50
N CYS A 21 30.61 15.95 -2.63
CA CYS A 21 29.79 15.44 -1.52
C CYS A 21 29.58 13.93 -1.61
N ASN A 22 29.86 13.21 -0.52
CA ASN A 22 29.52 11.80 -0.39
C ASN A 22 28.06 11.70 0.08
N ILE A 23 27.12 11.62 -0.88
CA ILE A 23 25.69 11.57 -0.58
C ILE A 23 25.23 10.11 -0.59
N GLU A 24 24.93 9.56 0.59
CA GLU A 24 24.40 8.21 0.72
C GLU A 24 22.91 8.11 0.36
N THR A 25 22.14 9.21 0.46
CA THR A 25 20.71 9.21 0.09
C THR A 25 20.27 10.60 -0.36
N LEU A 26 19.64 10.67 -1.54
CA LEU A 26 19.04 11.90 -2.07
C LEU A 26 17.52 11.84 -1.89
N PHE A 27 16.98 12.78 -1.12
CA PHE A 27 15.54 13.00 -1.00
C PHE A 27 15.13 14.15 -1.92
N ILE A 28 14.26 13.85 -2.89
CA ILE A 28 13.57 14.88 -3.68
C ILE A 28 12.17 15.01 -3.06
N GLY A 29 11.71 16.24 -2.84
CA GLY A 29 10.39 16.54 -2.27
C GLY A 29 9.26 15.72 -2.93
N ASP A 30 8.25 15.39 -2.13
CA ASP A 30 7.17 14.39 -2.36
C ASP A 30 7.48 12.94 -1.98
N GLY A 31 8.41 12.72 -1.04
CA GLY A 31 8.50 11.46 -0.28
C GLY A 31 8.94 10.24 -1.08
N ASN A 32 9.56 10.43 -2.25
CA ASN A 32 10.16 9.37 -3.04
C ASN A 32 11.65 9.25 -2.71
N THR A 33 12.09 8.08 -2.29
CA THR A 33 13.53 7.73 -2.16
C THR A 33 13.99 6.95 -3.38
N VAL A 34 15.04 7.43 -4.05
CA VAL A 34 15.77 6.65 -5.07
C VAL A 34 16.92 5.92 -4.37
N ASN A 35 16.94 4.59 -4.44
CA ASN A 35 18.04 3.80 -3.91
C ASN A 35 19.21 3.81 -4.92
N THR A 36 20.35 4.36 -4.53
CA THR A 36 21.56 4.51 -5.36
C THR A 36 22.45 3.26 -5.38
N SER A 37 22.03 2.15 -4.77
CA SER A 37 22.82 0.93 -4.66
C SER A 37 23.08 0.20 -6.00
N SER A 38 22.47 0.61 -7.12
CA SER A 38 22.76 0.05 -8.45
C SER A 38 23.87 0.78 -9.24
N CYS A 39 24.45 1.86 -8.70
CA CYS A 39 25.42 2.70 -9.45
C CYS A 39 26.90 2.51 -9.07
N ARG A 40 27.26 1.57 -8.19
CA ARG A 40 28.68 1.25 -7.93
C ARG A 40 29.24 0.27 -8.97
N ARG A 41 29.49 0.75 -10.19
CA ARG A 41 30.58 0.23 -11.04
C ARG A 41 31.65 1.31 -11.14
N ARG A 42 32.88 0.93 -10.78
CA ARG A 42 34.09 1.77 -10.70
C ARG A 42 34.25 2.67 -11.94
N LEU A 43 34.38 3.97 -11.70
CA LEU A 43 34.94 4.94 -12.63
C LEU A 43 36.43 5.05 -12.30
N ASP A 44 37.26 4.30 -13.02
CA ASP A 44 38.72 4.52 -13.03
C ASP A 44 39.01 5.68 -13.98
N TYR A 45 39.60 6.76 -13.45
CA TYR A 45 40.11 7.88 -14.25
C TYR A 45 41.56 7.60 -14.68
N PRO A 46 41.92 7.77 -15.97
CA PRO A 46 43.30 7.67 -16.39
C PRO A 46 44.08 8.97 -16.11
N VAL A 47 45.30 8.77 -15.63
CA VAL A 47 46.33 9.79 -15.37
C VAL A 47 46.74 10.49 -16.67
N GLN A 48 46.81 11.82 -16.63
CA GLN A 48 47.32 12.66 -17.71
C GLN A 48 48.81 12.37 -17.96
N ARG A 49 49.18 12.20 -19.23
CA ARG A 49 50.54 12.49 -19.72
C ARG A 49 50.46 13.59 -20.76
N THR A 50 51.37 14.53 -20.58
CA THR A 50 51.55 15.77 -21.29
C THR A 50 52.19 15.58 -22.67
N ASP A 51 51.72 16.45 -23.56
CA ASP A 51 52.46 17.21 -24.56
C ASP A 51 52.87 16.60 -25.91
N SER A 52 52.38 17.32 -26.94
CA SER A 52 53.05 17.70 -28.20
C SER A 52 53.19 16.61 -29.26
N SER A 53 52.94 16.84 -30.56
CA SER A 53 52.65 18.04 -31.35
C SER A 53 52.23 17.63 -32.76
N SER A 54 51.39 18.47 -33.38
CA SER A 54 51.36 18.82 -34.82
C SER A 54 51.31 17.76 -35.93
N GLY A 55 50.33 17.90 -36.84
CA GLY A 55 50.62 17.77 -38.28
C GLY A 55 49.66 16.94 -39.15
N THR A 56 48.56 17.58 -39.59
CA THR A 56 48.08 17.67 -40.99
C THR A 56 47.89 16.42 -41.89
N ALA A 57 46.62 16.23 -42.30
CA ALA A 57 46.13 16.04 -43.69
C ALA A 57 46.24 14.70 -44.47
N THR A 58 45.04 14.14 -44.74
CA THR A 58 44.48 13.56 -45.99
C THR A 58 45.01 12.29 -46.69
N GLN A 59 44.02 11.50 -47.17
CA GLN A 59 44.03 10.47 -48.24
C GLN A 59 44.89 9.21 -47.96
N GLY A 60 44.41 7.97 -48.04
CA GLY A 60 43.35 7.38 -48.84
C GLY A 60 44.00 6.31 -49.73
N ILE A 61 43.96 5.02 -49.34
CA ILE A 61 44.27 3.85 -50.19
C ILE A 61 43.34 2.70 -49.76
N VAL A 62 42.86 2.00 -50.78
CA VAL A 62 41.86 0.93 -50.83
C VAL A 62 42.57 -0.40 -51.15
N ASN A 63 41.90 -1.52 -50.83
CA ASN A 63 42.13 -2.96 -51.18
C ASN A 63 42.79 -3.83 -50.08
N HIS A 64 42.39 -5.07 -49.80
CA HIS A 64 41.34 -5.99 -50.31
C HIS A 64 41.04 -7.07 -49.24
N ASP A 65 39.78 -7.51 -49.21
CA ASP A 65 39.21 -8.86 -48.95
C ASP A 65 39.42 -9.64 -47.63
N GLY A 66 38.29 -10.06 -47.03
CA GLY A 66 38.24 -11.10 -45.99
C GLY A 66 37.03 -11.07 -45.04
N GLU A 67 35.83 -11.28 -45.58
CA GLU A 67 34.57 -11.77 -44.95
C GLU A 67 33.90 -11.12 -43.71
N TRP A 68 32.59 -10.93 -43.88
CA TRP A 68 31.60 -10.38 -42.96
C TRP A 68 30.97 -11.45 -42.05
N THR A 69 30.62 -11.11 -40.80
CA THR A 69 29.22 -10.83 -40.40
C THR A 69 29.11 -10.56 -38.89
N GLY A 70 28.70 -9.33 -38.56
CA GLY A 70 28.33 -8.91 -37.21
C GLY A 70 27.47 -7.64 -37.30
N THR A 71 26.15 -7.81 -37.40
CA THR A 71 25.18 -6.75 -37.66
C THR A 71 25.06 -5.75 -36.51
N LYS A 72 25.59 -4.53 -36.72
CA LYS A 72 25.29 -3.34 -35.91
C LYS A 72 23.83 -2.92 -36.13
N ARG A 73 22.98 -3.04 -35.10
CA ARG A 73 21.65 -2.42 -35.10
C ARG A 73 21.73 -1.01 -34.52
N LYS A 74 21.30 -0.05 -35.34
CA LYS A 74 21.26 1.40 -35.11
C LYS A 74 20.48 1.74 -33.83
N GLN A 75 21.06 2.60 -32.99
CA GLN A 75 20.35 3.33 -31.94
C GLN A 75 19.34 4.28 -32.59
N THR A 76 18.06 4.00 -32.44
CA THR A 76 17.00 5.00 -32.66
C THR A 76 16.69 5.66 -31.32
N LYS A 77 16.81 7.00 -31.32
CA LYS A 77 16.36 7.90 -30.25
C LYS A 77 14.87 7.67 -29.97
N ILE A 78 14.54 7.05 -28.84
CA ILE A 78 13.15 7.05 -28.33
C ILE A 78 12.96 8.34 -27.55
N ARG A 79 12.17 9.27 -28.12
CA ARG A 79 11.58 10.38 -27.38
C ARG A 79 10.59 9.81 -26.38
N PHE A 80 10.81 10.04 -25.09
CA PHE A 80 9.79 9.78 -24.06
C PHE A 80 8.65 10.79 -24.22
N PRO A 81 7.39 10.36 -24.45
CA PRO A 81 6.26 11.24 -24.21
C PRO A 81 6.02 11.29 -22.71
N GLN A 82 6.35 12.42 -22.08
CA GLN A 82 5.83 12.77 -20.76
C GLN A 82 4.30 12.93 -20.87
N ARG A 83 3.54 11.87 -20.58
CA ARG A 83 2.10 11.98 -20.36
C ARG A 83 1.90 12.64 -19.00
N LYS A 84 1.46 13.90 -19.02
CA LYS A 84 0.94 14.61 -17.84
C LYS A 84 -0.24 13.80 -17.29
N HIS A 85 -0.09 13.18 -16.12
CA HIS A 85 -1.22 12.72 -15.33
C HIS A 85 -2.04 13.95 -14.93
N ARG A 86 -3.11 14.22 -15.67
CA ARG A 86 -4.11 15.22 -15.30
C ARG A 86 -5.13 14.48 -14.42
N ALA A 87 -5.16 14.79 -13.14
CA ALA A 87 -6.27 14.38 -12.28
C ALA A 87 -7.58 14.86 -12.93
N ASN A 88 -8.58 13.99 -13.03
CA ASN A 88 -9.86 14.34 -13.59
C ASN A 88 -10.58 15.28 -12.59
N PRO A 89 -10.86 16.55 -12.94
CA PRO A 89 -11.33 17.57 -11.98
C PRO A 89 -12.64 17.21 -11.28
N LYS A 90 -13.42 16.29 -11.85
CA LYS A 90 -14.70 15.83 -11.27
C LYS A 90 -14.52 15.09 -9.94
N PHE A 91 -13.33 14.56 -9.66
CA PHE A 91 -13.06 13.71 -8.48
C PHE A 91 -12.11 14.35 -7.46
N SER A 92 -11.69 15.59 -7.66
CA SER A 92 -10.76 16.30 -6.78
C SER A 92 -11.20 17.75 -6.57
N PHE A 93 -11.37 18.16 -5.32
CA PHE A 93 -11.55 19.57 -4.97
C PHE A 93 -10.21 20.19 -4.53
N ARG A 94 -9.97 21.45 -4.94
CA ARG A 94 -8.83 22.26 -4.47
C ARG A 94 -9.01 22.56 -2.97
N PRO A 95 -7.97 22.44 -2.14
CA PRO A 95 -8.02 22.95 -0.78
C PRO A 95 -8.12 24.48 -0.82
N ILE A 96 -9.09 25.03 -0.09
CA ILE A 96 -9.12 26.46 0.21
C ILE A 96 -7.89 26.75 1.08
N SER A 97 -7.07 27.68 0.61
CA SER A 97 -5.94 28.25 1.34
C SER A 97 -6.43 28.93 2.62
N SER A 98 -5.99 28.45 3.78
CA SER A 98 -5.92 29.25 4.99
C SER A 98 -4.60 28.99 5.71
N LYS A 99 -3.73 30.00 5.66
CA LYS A 99 -2.62 30.13 6.59
C LYS A 99 -3.19 30.35 8.00
N SER A 100 -2.92 29.44 8.92
CA SER A 100 -2.59 29.75 10.31
C SER A 100 -2.07 28.48 10.98
N GLU A 101 -0.86 28.58 11.53
CA GLU A 101 -0.32 27.61 12.48
C GLU A 101 -1.05 27.83 13.80
N GLU A 102 -1.84 26.86 14.24
CA GLU A 102 -2.25 26.77 15.65
C GLU A 102 -2.59 25.33 16.01
N ASP A 103 -2.08 24.93 17.17
CA ASP A 103 -2.25 23.63 17.82
C ASP A 103 -3.71 23.16 17.79
N THR A 104 -4.01 22.19 16.93
CA THR A 104 -5.27 21.44 16.99
C THR A 104 -5.02 20.12 17.70
N SER A 105 -5.19 20.17 19.02
CA SER A 105 -5.52 19.00 19.83
C SER A 105 -6.75 18.32 19.22
N TYR A 106 -6.54 17.18 18.56
CA TYR A 106 -7.63 16.35 18.02
C TYR A 106 -8.43 15.77 19.19
N GLY A 107 -9.51 16.46 19.52
CA GLY A 107 -10.54 15.98 20.43
C GLY A 107 -11.23 14.74 19.86
N THR A 108 -11.69 13.89 20.77
CA THR A 108 -12.45 12.67 20.54
C THR A 108 -13.59 12.91 19.52
N GLU A 109 -13.48 12.33 18.32
CA GLU A 109 -14.58 12.30 17.37
C GLU A 109 -15.69 11.39 17.93
N VAL A 110 -16.71 12.04 18.48
CA VAL A 110 -17.98 11.44 18.86
C VAL A 110 -18.61 10.86 17.59
N LEU A 111 -18.93 9.57 17.62
CA LEU A 111 -19.77 8.89 16.63
C LEU A 111 -21.02 9.73 16.37
N ARG A 112 -21.11 10.33 15.19
CA ARG A 112 -22.20 11.24 14.86
C ARG A 112 -23.44 10.42 14.48
N THR A 113 -24.39 10.31 15.39
CA THR A 113 -25.76 9.89 15.10
C THR A 113 -26.52 11.06 14.48
N VAL A 114 -26.33 11.32 13.18
CA VAL A 114 -27.26 12.17 12.43
C VAL A 114 -28.32 11.27 11.82
N SER A 115 -29.47 11.24 12.48
CA SER A 115 -30.73 10.74 11.96
C SER A 115 -31.20 11.63 10.81
N GLY A 116 -30.61 11.46 9.63
CA GLY A 116 -31.24 11.87 8.38
C GLY A 116 -32.17 10.76 7.91
N GLU A 117 -33.33 11.11 7.35
CA GLU A 117 -34.14 10.17 6.57
C GLU A 117 -33.25 9.59 5.48
N SER A 118 -32.84 8.35 5.68
CA SER A 118 -32.03 7.59 4.76
C SER A 118 -32.80 7.39 3.46
N ASP A 119 -32.18 7.70 2.32
CA ASP A 119 -32.80 7.49 1.02
C ASP A 119 -33.14 6.00 0.88
N ARG A 120 -34.43 5.70 0.81
CA ARG A 120 -34.93 4.33 0.70
C ARG A 120 -34.34 3.62 -0.53
N GLY A 121 -34.02 4.35 -1.60
CA GLY A 121 -33.31 3.82 -2.76
C GLY A 121 -31.91 3.35 -2.41
N PHE A 122 -31.14 4.19 -1.72
CA PHE A 122 -29.78 3.87 -1.27
C PHE A 122 -29.77 2.66 -0.32
N GLU A 123 -30.70 2.57 0.64
CA GLU A 123 -30.78 1.40 1.54
C GLU A 123 -31.00 0.09 0.80
N ILE A 124 -31.85 0.10 -0.23
CA ILE A 124 -32.14 -1.08 -1.04
C ILE A 124 -30.88 -1.49 -1.81
N SER A 125 -30.20 -0.54 -2.47
CA SER A 125 -28.92 -0.82 -3.16
C SER A 125 -27.85 -1.31 -2.19
N MET A 126 -27.74 -0.75 -0.99
CA MET A 126 -26.78 -1.19 0.02
C MET A 126 -27.06 -2.60 0.53
N LYS A 127 -28.32 -2.98 0.77
CA LYS A 127 -28.68 -4.37 1.12
C LYS A 127 -28.29 -5.34 0.02
N LYS A 128 -28.53 -4.96 -1.25
CA LYS A 128 -28.11 -5.74 -2.42
C LYS A 128 -26.59 -5.89 -2.47
N PHE A 129 -25.85 -4.81 -2.24
CA PHE A 129 -24.39 -4.81 -2.22
C PHE A 129 -23.84 -5.70 -1.11
N HIS A 130 -24.33 -5.56 0.13
CA HIS A 130 -23.90 -6.42 1.23
C HIS A 130 -24.15 -7.90 0.95
N SER A 131 -25.30 -8.25 0.35
CA SER A 131 -25.58 -9.64 -0.05
C SER A 131 -24.54 -10.20 -1.03
N VAL A 132 -24.18 -9.40 -2.04
CA VAL A 132 -23.15 -9.77 -3.03
C VAL A 132 -21.76 -9.84 -2.40
N LEU A 133 -21.37 -8.81 -1.65
CA LEU A 133 -20.06 -8.73 -1.00
C LEU A 133 -19.86 -9.84 0.03
N ASN A 134 -20.91 -10.25 0.75
CA ASN A 134 -20.84 -11.37 1.69
C ASN A 134 -20.40 -12.67 1.03
N ASN A 135 -20.85 -12.93 -0.20
CA ASN A 135 -20.45 -14.10 -0.97
C ASN A 135 -19.04 -13.95 -1.54
N LEU A 136 -18.76 -12.80 -2.14
CA LEU A 136 -17.48 -12.54 -2.81
C LEU A 136 -16.30 -12.46 -1.83
N HIS A 137 -16.45 -11.75 -0.71
CA HIS A 137 -15.36 -11.53 0.24
C HIS A 137 -14.92 -12.83 0.93
N ARG A 138 -15.85 -13.77 1.17
CA ARG A 138 -15.51 -15.11 1.67
C ARG A 138 -14.57 -15.86 0.72
N LEU A 139 -14.91 -15.88 -0.57
CA LEU A 139 -14.12 -16.54 -1.61
C LEU A 139 -12.78 -15.84 -1.85
N ARG A 140 -12.77 -14.51 -1.79
CA ARG A 140 -11.55 -13.70 -1.87
C ARG A 140 -10.59 -14.02 -0.74
N ASP A 141 -11.08 -14.04 0.50
CA ASP A 141 -10.26 -14.23 1.69
C ASP A 141 -9.76 -15.68 1.83
N SER A 142 -10.47 -16.65 1.26
CA SER A 142 -10.05 -18.05 1.16
C SER A 142 -9.12 -18.34 -0.03
N GLY A 143 -8.89 -17.37 -0.91
CA GLY A 143 -8.07 -17.54 -2.11
C GLY A 143 -8.75 -18.34 -3.24
N ASN A 144 -10.06 -18.60 -3.17
CA ASN A 144 -10.79 -19.32 -4.21
C ASN A 144 -11.20 -18.38 -5.36
N PHE A 145 -10.19 -17.88 -6.08
CA PHE A 145 -10.36 -16.87 -7.12
C PHE A 145 -11.15 -17.37 -8.34
N ARG A 146 -11.11 -18.68 -8.63
CA ARG A 146 -11.89 -19.28 -9.72
C ARG A 146 -13.38 -19.22 -9.42
N GLU A 147 -13.80 -19.69 -8.24
CA GLU A 147 -15.20 -19.62 -7.84
C GLU A 147 -15.65 -18.18 -7.64
N PHE A 148 -14.79 -17.32 -7.10
CA PHE A 148 -15.06 -15.88 -7.02
C PHE A 148 -15.48 -15.31 -8.37
N ASN A 149 -14.68 -15.56 -9.42
CA ASN A 149 -14.99 -15.04 -10.76
C ASN A 149 -16.27 -15.64 -11.32
N SER A 150 -16.51 -16.94 -11.12
CA SER A 150 -17.77 -17.57 -11.52
C SER A 150 -18.99 -16.95 -10.84
N VAL A 151 -18.94 -16.73 -9.53
CA VAL A 151 -20.02 -16.05 -8.79
C VAL A 151 -20.21 -14.62 -9.27
N ALA A 152 -19.13 -13.86 -9.44
CA ALA A 152 -19.18 -12.49 -9.92
C ALA A 152 -19.82 -12.40 -11.33
N ASP A 153 -19.45 -13.31 -12.23
CA ASP A 153 -19.99 -13.35 -13.60
C ASP A 153 -21.47 -13.75 -13.62
N ARG A 154 -21.88 -14.68 -12.74
CA ARG A 154 -23.32 -15.00 -12.56
C ARG A 154 -24.09 -13.77 -12.07
N VAL A 155 -23.57 -13.05 -11.08
CA VAL A 155 -24.20 -11.84 -10.55
C VAL A 155 -24.37 -10.78 -11.63
N LEU A 156 -23.33 -10.56 -12.45
CA LEU A 156 -23.39 -9.64 -13.60
C LEU A 156 -24.45 -10.07 -14.62
N LEU A 157 -24.48 -11.36 -14.97
CA LEU A 157 -25.45 -11.88 -15.95
C LEU A 157 -26.90 -11.72 -15.49
N THR A 158 -27.18 -12.01 -14.21
CA THR A 158 -28.53 -11.89 -13.63
C THR A 158 -28.98 -10.44 -13.46
N ASN A 159 -28.05 -9.50 -13.32
CA ASN A 159 -28.33 -8.08 -13.07
C ASN A 159 -27.87 -7.18 -14.22
N LYS A 160 -27.92 -7.69 -15.45
CA LYS A 160 -27.48 -6.95 -16.63
C LYS A 160 -28.20 -5.60 -16.74
N GLY A 161 -27.44 -4.52 -16.90
CA GLY A 161 -27.98 -3.15 -16.99
C GLY A 161 -28.12 -2.44 -15.63
N ASP A 162 -27.67 -3.07 -14.55
CA ASP A 162 -27.48 -2.42 -13.25
C ASP A 162 -26.05 -1.83 -13.18
N ASP A 163 -25.92 -0.57 -13.62
CA ASP A 163 -24.64 0.16 -13.64
C ASP A 163 -23.92 0.13 -12.27
N GLU A 164 -24.67 0.27 -11.16
CA GLU A 164 -24.11 0.32 -9.81
C GLU A 164 -23.41 -1.00 -9.46
N LEU A 165 -24.10 -2.11 -9.72
CA LEU A 165 -23.58 -3.43 -9.44
C LEU A 165 -22.45 -3.83 -10.39
N GLU A 166 -22.56 -3.48 -11.68
CA GLU A 166 -21.51 -3.75 -12.67
C GLU A 166 -20.19 -3.06 -12.26
N ILE A 167 -20.27 -1.80 -11.82
CA ILE A 167 -19.12 -1.03 -11.33
C ILE A 167 -18.56 -1.64 -10.04
N LEU A 168 -19.42 -2.00 -9.07
CA LEU A 168 -18.97 -2.65 -7.83
C LEU A 168 -18.20 -3.95 -8.12
N ILE A 169 -18.75 -4.81 -8.99
CA ILE A 169 -18.12 -6.08 -9.34
C ILE A 169 -16.78 -5.86 -10.05
N LEU A 170 -16.68 -4.87 -10.94
CA LEU A 170 -15.41 -4.53 -11.59
C LEU A 170 -14.35 -4.11 -10.56
N ILE A 171 -14.74 -3.27 -9.58
CA ILE A 171 -13.88 -2.88 -8.45
C ILE A 171 -13.44 -4.12 -7.66
N GLU A 172 -14.34 -5.03 -7.29
CA GLU A 172 -14.00 -6.22 -6.50
C GLU A 172 -13.14 -7.23 -7.28
N LYS A 173 -13.36 -7.41 -8.58
CA LYS A 173 -12.49 -8.22 -9.45
C LYS A 173 -11.07 -7.66 -9.51
N SER A 174 -10.90 -6.34 -9.50
CA SER A 174 -9.56 -5.72 -9.45
C SER A 174 -8.76 -6.15 -8.22
N VAL A 175 -9.42 -6.36 -7.07
CA VAL A 175 -8.77 -6.79 -5.83
C VAL A 175 -8.21 -8.20 -5.98
N VAL A 176 -8.95 -9.09 -6.63
CA VAL A 176 -8.49 -10.46 -6.94
C VAL A 176 -7.27 -10.43 -7.85
N VAL A 177 -7.30 -9.63 -8.91
CA VAL A 177 -6.14 -9.43 -9.81
C VAL A 177 -4.92 -8.91 -9.03
N SER A 178 -5.14 -7.98 -8.09
CA SER A 178 -4.07 -7.48 -7.21
C SER A 178 -3.44 -8.60 -6.37
N TYR A 179 -4.23 -9.59 -5.94
CA TYR A 179 -3.72 -10.73 -5.16
C TYR A 179 -2.92 -11.71 -6.00
N GLN A 180 -3.16 -11.74 -7.31
CA GLN A 180 -2.36 -12.48 -8.29
C GLN A 180 -1.08 -11.74 -8.69
N ASN A 181 -0.71 -10.70 -7.92
CA ASN A 181 0.48 -9.87 -8.09
C ASN A 181 0.53 -9.02 -9.37
N ASP A 182 -0.63 -8.77 -9.99
CA ASP A 182 -0.75 -7.86 -11.14
C ASP A 182 -1.37 -6.52 -10.69
N LEU A 183 -0.55 -5.70 -10.04
CA LEU A 183 -0.99 -4.41 -9.48
C LEU A 183 -1.30 -3.38 -10.56
N GLU A 184 -0.63 -3.44 -11.71
CA GLU A 184 -0.86 -2.52 -12.83
C GLU A 184 -2.22 -2.76 -13.47
N LYS A 185 -2.55 -4.03 -13.75
CA LYS A 185 -3.88 -4.39 -14.27
C LYS A 185 -4.98 -4.09 -13.26
N ALA A 186 -4.76 -4.38 -11.97
CA ALA A 186 -5.72 -4.04 -10.92
C ALA A 186 -5.98 -2.52 -10.87
N GLU A 187 -4.95 -1.70 -10.96
CA GLU A 187 -5.07 -0.24 -11.03
C GLU A 187 -5.86 0.21 -12.27
N MET A 188 -5.55 -0.34 -13.46
CA MET A 188 -6.28 -0.04 -14.69
C MET A 188 -7.77 -0.36 -14.58
N MET A 189 -8.13 -1.52 -14.01
CA MET A 189 -9.53 -1.92 -13.82
C MET A 189 -10.30 -0.96 -12.90
N VAL A 190 -9.68 -0.49 -11.81
CA VAL A 190 -10.34 0.49 -10.93
C VAL A 190 -10.47 1.84 -11.62
N GLN A 191 -9.47 2.23 -12.42
CA GLN A 191 -9.54 3.48 -13.18
C GLN A 191 -10.63 3.41 -14.27
N GLU A 192 -10.79 2.26 -14.93
CA GLU A 192 -11.89 1.98 -15.84
C GLU A 192 -13.24 2.05 -15.11
N ALA A 193 -13.36 1.47 -13.90
CA ALA A 193 -14.58 1.57 -13.10
C ALA A 193 -14.95 3.02 -12.77
N LEU A 194 -13.97 3.85 -12.38
CA LEU A 194 -14.18 5.28 -12.13
C LEU A 194 -14.57 6.05 -13.40
N ASP A 195 -13.96 5.73 -14.53
CA ASP A 195 -14.27 6.36 -15.81
C ASP A 195 -15.69 5.99 -16.28
N THR A 196 -16.08 4.72 -16.12
CA THR A 196 -17.45 4.25 -16.38
C THR A 196 -18.44 4.91 -15.44
N LEU A 197 -18.16 4.96 -14.14
CA LEU A 197 -18.99 5.64 -13.15
C LEU A 197 -19.23 7.11 -13.53
N SER A 198 -18.19 7.81 -14.01
CA SER A 198 -18.28 9.21 -14.43
C SER A 198 -19.20 9.48 -15.63
N LYS A 199 -19.49 8.45 -16.42
CA LYS A 199 -20.33 8.46 -17.63
C LYS A 199 -21.69 7.79 -17.41
N SER A 200 -21.82 7.02 -16.33
CA SER A 200 -23.04 6.29 -15.96
C SER A 200 -24.16 7.22 -15.50
N LYS A 201 -25.34 6.65 -15.29
CA LYS A 201 -26.48 7.37 -14.68
C LYS A 201 -26.48 7.35 -13.16
N VAL A 202 -25.53 6.66 -12.53
CA VAL A 202 -25.42 6.54 -11.07
C VAL A 202 -25.13 7.92 -10.46
N LYS A 203 -25.91 8.28 -9.44
CA LYS A 203 -25.86 9.59 -8.79
C LYS A 203 -25.92 9.48 -7.27
N ASP A 204 -25.83 10.63 -6.62
CA ASP A 204 -26.10 10.83 -5.19
C ASP A 204 -25.26 9.90 -4.29
N GLU A 205 -25.87 9.32 -3.26
CA GLU A 205 -25.16 8.54 -2.24
C GLU A 205 -24.42 7.34 -2.83
N MET A 206 -25.01 6.66 -3.82
CA MET A 206 -24.36 5.49 -4.41
C MET A 206 -23.16 5.86 -5.28
N PHE A 207 -23.21 7.01 -5.96
CA PHE A 207 -22.05 7.54 -6.67
C PHE A 207 -20.89 7.78 -5.70
N TYR A 208 -21.14 8.46 -4.58
CA TYR A 208 -20.10 8.72 -3.58
C TYR A 208 -19.59 7.44 -2.92
N PHE A 209 -20.47 6.46 -2.67
CA PHE A 209 -20.08 5.16 -2.13
C PHE A 209 -19.09 4.43 -3.04
N LEU A 210 -19.40 4.33 -4.34
CA LEU A 210 -18.55 3.66 -5.32
C LEU A 210 -17.22 4.40 -5.54
N VAL A 211 -17.23 5.74 -5.55
CA VAL A 211 -15.99 6.54 -5.58
C VAL A 211 -15.11 6.24 -4.37
N SER A 212 -15.69 6.17 -3.17
CA SER A 212 -14.95 5.84 -1.95
C SER A 212 -14.37 4.42 -2.02
N MET A 213 -15.16 3.42 -2.41
CA MET A 213 -14.70 2.04 -2.60
C MET A 213 -13.51 1.96 -3.56
N ALA A 214 -13.64 2.54 -4.76
CA ALA A 214 -12.59 2.54 -5.77
C ALA A 214 -11.28 3.16 -5.24
N ASN A 215 -11.36 4.32 -4.59
CA ASN A 215 -10.18 5.00 -4.07
C ASN A 215 -9.54 4.25 -2.87
N LEU A 216 -10.32 3.57 -2.04
CA LEU A 216 -9.78 2.70 -0.98
C LEU A 216 -8.97 1.53 -1.55
N HIS A 217 -9.44 0.91 -2.63
CA HIS A 217 -8.70 -0.15 -3.30
C HIS A 217 -7.42 0.37 -3.97
N LEU A 218 -7.48 1.52 -4.65
CA LEU A 218 -6.28 2.19 -5.18
C LEU A 218 -5.27 2.51 -4.08
N ALA A 219 -5.72 2.98 -2.91
CA ALA A 219 -4.84 3.22 -1.78
C ALA A 219 -4.13 1.94 -1.34
N GLY A 220 -4.85 0.82 -1.26
CA GLY A 220 -4.29 -0.50 -0.97
C GLY A 220 -3.24 -0.94 -1.99
N PHE A 221 -3.45 -0.67 -3.28
CA PHE A 221 -2.50 -1.01 -4.34
C PHE A 221 -1.24 -0.14 -4.25
N TYR A 222 -1.37 1.18 -4.12
CA TYR A 222 -0.23 2.08 -3.98
C TYR A 222 0.57 1.81 -2.70
N ARG A 223 -0.10 1.46 -1.60
CA ARG A 223 0.56 1.03 -0.36
C ARG A 223 1.45 -0.21 -0.59
N ARG A 224 1.02 -1.18 -1.40
CA ARG A 224 1.82 -2.36 -1.75
C ARG A 224 3.01 -2.03 -2.67
N GLN A 225 2.90 -0.94 -3.44
CA GLN A 225 3.98 -0.42 -4.28
C GLN A 225 4.91 0.56 -3.54
N ASN A 226 4.74 0.75 -2.21
CA ASN A 226 5.44 1.77 -1.40
C ASN A 226 5.24 3.22 -1.89
N LYS A 227 4.17 3.51 -2.65
CA LYS A 227 3.81 4.86 -3.11
C LYS A 227 2.98 5.57 -2.03
N HIS A 228 3.62 5.96 -0.93
CA HIS A 228 2.95 6.47 0.27
C HIS A 228 2.11 7.72 0.03
N GLY A 229 2.63 8.71 -0.72
CA GLY A 229 1.89 9.93 -1.05
C GLY A 229 0.62 9.66 -1.85
N ASN A 230 0.71 8.77 -2.85
CA ASN A 230 -0.45 8.35 -3.64
C ASN A 230 -1.48 7.61 -2.78
N ALA A 231 -1.03 6.69 -1.92
CA ALA A 231 -1.93 5.98 -1.01
C ALA A 231 -2.67 6.95 -0.09
N HIS A 232 -1.97 7.92 0.50
CA HIS A 232 -2.57 8.94 1.35
C HIS A 232 -3.58 9.81 0.58
N SER A 233 -3.22 10.29 -0.62
CA SER A 233 -4.13 11.08 -1.46
C SER A 233 -5.43 10.33 -1.76
N LYS A 234 -5.35 9.03 -2.07
CA LYS A 234 -6.54 8.20 -2.34
C LYS A 234 -7.39 7.97 -1.10
N ILE A 235 -6.79 7.77 0.07
CA ILE A 235 -7.53 7.70 1.33
C ILE A 235 -8.29 9.00 1.59
N THR A 236 -7.65 10.16 1.39
CA THR A 236 -8.28 11.47 1.57
C THR A 236 -9.49 11.66 0.65
N ILE A 237 -9.37 11.28 -0.63
CA ILE A 237 -10.49 11.32 -1.57
C ILE A 237 -11.63 10.40 -1.10
N ALA A 238 -11.31 9.18 -0.68
CA ALA A 238 -12.33 8.25 -0.19
C ALA A 238 -13.04 8.74 1.07
N ASP A 239 -12.29 9.34 2.00
CA ASP A 239 -12.79 9.89 3.25
C ASP A 239 -13.76 11.06 2.99
N GLN A 240 -13.35 12.02 2.16
CA GLN A 240 -14.19 13.17 1.77
C GLN A 240 -15.49 12.76 1.09
N ASN A 241 -15.47 11.74 0.22
CA ASN A 241 -16.68 11.25 -0.43
C ASN A 241 -17.54 10.43 0.54
N SER A 242 -16.93 9.69 1.47
CA SER A 242 -17.66 8.93 2.48
C SER A 242 -18.42 9.83 3.46
N GLN A 243 -17.98 11.07 3.68
CA GLN A 243 -18.73 12.01 4.51
C GLN A 243 -20.11 12.38 3.93
N ARG A 244 -20.32 12.13 2.63
CA ARG A 244 -21.61 12.30 1.95
C ARG A 244 -22.48 11.04 1.98
N VAL A 245 -22.01 9.97 2.62
CA VAL A 245 -22.67 8.68 2.69
C VAL A 245 -22.60 8.16 4.12
N ASN A 246 -23.73 7.95 4.78
CA ASN A 246 -23.73 7.40 6.13
C ASN A 246 -23.49 5.87 6.13
N SER A 247 -22.29 5.43 5.74
CA SER A 247 -21.92 4.02 5.62
C SER A 247 -20.84 3.60 6.61
N ARG A 248 -21.25 2.90 7.68
CA ARG A 248 -20.34 2.26 8.66
C ARG A 248 -19.33 1.32 7.98
N PHE A 249 -19.74 0.67 6.89
CA PHE A 249 -18.87 -0.19 6.09
C PHE A 249 -17.69 0.59 5.49
N LEU A 250 -17.94 1.74 4.85
CA LEU A 250 -16.87 2.61 4.34
C LEU A 250 -15.99 3.15 5.46
N THR A 251 -16.59 3.59 6.58
CA THR A 251 -15.86 4.10 7.74
C THR A 251 -14.84 3.07 8.26
N ALA A 252 -15.26 1.81 8.38
CA ALA A 252 -14.36 0.73 8.78
C ALA A 252 -13.18 0.55 7.80
N LEU A 253 -13.45 0.57 6.49
CA LEU A 253 -12.41 0.43 5.46
C LEU A 253 -11.44 1.63 5.42
N ILE A 254 -11.94 2.85 5.64
CA ILE A 254 -11.11 4.06 5.73
C ILE A 254 -10.14 3.95 6.91
N PHE A 255 -10.63 3.60 8.10
CA PHE A 255 -9.76 3.42 9.25
C PHE A 255 -8.74 2.30 9.04
N TYR A 256 -9.16 1.19 8.39
CA TYR A 256 -8.26 0.10 8.03
C TYR A 256 -7.11 0.56 7.12
N GLU A 257 -7.39 1.36 6.08
CA GLU A 257 -6.37 1.82 5.14
C GLU A 257 -5.53 2.98 5.70
N LYS A 258 -6.11 3.89 6.52
CA LYS A 258 -5.36 4.88 7.31
C LYS A 258 -4.31 4.17 8.17
N ALA A 259 -4.74 3.20 8.98
CA ALA A 259 -3.84 2.45 9.84
C ALA A 259 -2.80 1.64 9.05
N SER A 260 -3.22 0.91 8.01
CA SER A 260 -2.33 0.07 7.21
C SER A 260 -1.27 0.87 6.46
N SER A 261 -1.62 2.04 5.95
CA SER A 261 -0.67 2.94 5.27
C SER A 261 0.36 3.50 6.24
N LEU A 262 -0.05 3.87 7.46
CA LEU A 262 0.86 4.27 8.52
C LEU A 262 1.80 3.14 8.92
N ILE A 263 1.33 1.91 9.11
CA ILE A 263 2.19 0.76 9.45
C ILE A 263 3.31 0.59 8.41
N LYS A 264 2.94 0.68 7.11
CA LYS A 264 3.93 0.55 6.04
C LYS A 264 4.92 1.71 6.04
N TYR A 265 4.46 2.93 6.25
CA TYR A 265 5.33 4.11 6.31
C TYR A 265 6.27 4.08 7.54
N ILE A 266 5.76 3.68 8.70
CA ILE A 266 6.52 3.48 9.94
C ILE A 266 7.71 2.53 9.70
N SER A 267 7.53 1.48 8.88
CA SER A 267 8.59 0.50 8.63
C SER A 267 9.85 1.05 7.94
N VAL A 268 9.75 2.21 7.29
CA VAL A 268 10.86 2.86 6.56
C VAL A 268 11.32 4.17 7.20
N LEU A 269 10.72 4.59 8.31
CA LEU A 269 11.04 5.85 8.98
C LEU A 269 12.29 5.74 9.87
N PRO A 270 13.28 6.65 9.73
CA PRO A 270 14.48 6.65 10.54
C PRO A 270 14.34 7.39 11.88
N TYR A 271 13.32 8.26 12.04
CA TYR A 271 13.20 9.17 13.19
C TYR A 271 12.36 8.58 14.35
N PRO A 272 12.95 8.29 15.53
CA PRO A 272 12.25 7.60 16.61
C PRO A 272 11.07 8.37 17.24
N SER A 273 11.17 9.69 17.37
CA SER A 273 10.12 10.53 17.97
C SER A 273 8.85 10.58 17.12
N LEU A 274 9.01 10.84 15.82
CA LEU A 274 7.93 10.81 14.84
C LEU A 274 7.31 9.40 14.76
N ARG A 275 8.16 8.36 14.79
CA ARG A 275 7.72 6.96 14.79
C ARG A 275 6.75 6.66 15.93
N SER A 276 7.07 7.08 17.16
CA SER A 276 6.20 6.85 18.32
C SER A 276 4.80 7.48 18.14
N LYS A 277 4.74 8.73 17.67
CA LYS A 277 3.47 9.42 17.37
C LYS A 277 2.65 8.66 16.32
N LEU A 278 3.29 8.25 15.22
CA LEU A 278 2.61 7.54 14.13
C LEU A 278 2.17 6.13 14.54
N VAL A 279 2.92 5.43 15.40
CA VAL A 279 2.51 4.14 15.98
C VAL A 279 1.23 4.32 16.80
N LYS A 280 1.17 5.34 17.65
CA LYS A 280 -0.04 5.64 18.45
C LYS A 280 -1.25 5.91 17.55
N GLN A 281 -1.10 6.78 16.55
CA GLN A 281 -2.15 7.09 15.57
C GLN A 281 -2.61 5.86 14.78
N SER A 282 -1.67 5.04 14.31
CA SER A 282 -1.97 3.81 13.59
C SER A 282 -2.77 2.82 14.44
N LYS A 283 -2.38 2.66 15.72
CA LYS A 283 -3.11 1.80 16.66
C LYS A 283 -4.53 2.31 16.91
N GLU A 284 -4.71 3.61 17.08
CA GLU A 284 -6.02 4.24 17.28
C GLU A 284 -6.96 3.97 16.10
N HIS A 285 -6.52 4.29 14.88
CA HIS A 285 -7.30 3.99 13.67
C HIS A 285 -7.60 2.49 13.55
N MET A 286 -6.65 1.61 13.84
CA MET A 286 -6.89 0.18 13.75
C MET A 286 -7.91 -0.30 14.80
N ARG A 287 -7.91 0.25 16.02
CA ARG A 287 -8.91 -0.07 17.04
C ARG A 287 -10.31 0.38 16.64
N LEU A 288 -10.44 1.58 16.07
CA LEU A 288 -11.71 2.07 15.51
C LEU A 288 -12.22 1.16 14.39
N CYS A 289 -11.34 0.76 13.46
CA CYS A 289 -11.67 -0.24 12.44
C CYS A 289 -12.18 -1.55 13.06
N ILE A 290 -11.48 -2.09 14.05
CA ILE A 290 -11.84 -3.36 14.69
C ILE A 290 -13.21 -3.27 15.34
N ALA A 291 -13.48 -2.20 16.11
CA ALA A 291 -14.76 -2.01 16.78
C ALA A 291 -15.93 -2.02 15.79
N ILE A 292 -15.86 -1.18 14.74
CA ILE A 292 -16.91 -1.10 13.72
C ILE A 292 -17.06 -2.44 12.98
N CYS A 293 -15.96 -3.12 12.67
CA CYS A 293 -16.02 -4.41 11.97
C CYS A 293 -16.67 -5.52 12.80
N ILE A 294 -16.48 -5.53 14.12
CA ILE A 294 -17.15 -6.50 15.01
C ILE A 294 -18.65 -6.24 15.01
N GLU A 295 -19.06 -4.98 15.11
CA GLU A 295 -20.48 -4.63 15.07
C GLU A 295 -21.13 -5.00 13.72
N LEU A 296 -20.46 -4.70 12.60
CA LEU A 296 -20.94 -5.08 11.26
C LEU A 296 -21.05 -6.60 11.06
N ASP A 297 -20.11 -7.37 11.61
CA ASP A 297 -20.14 -8.84 11.53
C ASP A 297 -21.31 -9.41 12.35
N ASN A 298 -21.60 -8.83 13.52
CA ASN A 298 -22.80 -9.16 14.30
C ASN A 298 -24.10 -8.81 13.56
N ASP A 299 -24.08 -7.76 12.73
CA ASP A 299 -25.18 -7.35 11.85
C ASP A 299 -25.28 -8.22 10.57
N GLY A 300 -24.45 -9.27 10.45
CA GLY A 300 -24.45 -10.20 9.31
C GLY A 300 -23.73 -9.68 8.06
N ILE A 301 -22.97 -8.58 8.16
CA ILE A 301 -22.14 -8.05 7.08
C ILE A 301 -20.73 -8.60 7.23
N TYR A 302 -20.33 -9.43 6.27
CA TYR A 302 -19.01 -10.06 6.26
C TYR A 302 -17.93 -9.01 6.02
N ILE A 303 -17.22 -8.65 7.09
CA ILE A 303 -16.05 -7.78 7.03
C ILE A 303 -14.99 -8.28 8.02
N LYS A 304 -14.23 -9.32 7.61
CA LYS A 304 -13.14 -9.92 8.42
C LYS A 304 -11.90 -9.03 8.60
N LYS A 305 -12.08 -7.70 8.52
CA LYS A 305 -11.02 -6.72 8.80
C LYS A 305 -10.71 -6.63 10.30
N HIS A 306 -11.64 -6.99 11.20
CA HIS A 306 -11.36 -7.05 12.64
C HIS A 306 -10.22 -8.02 12.96
N LEU A 307 -10.25 -9.25 12.41
CA LEU A 307 -9.19 -10.24 12.59
C LEU A 307 -7.85 -9.77 12.02
N SER A 308 -7.86 -9.30 10.77
CA SER A 308 -6.67 -8.73 10.13
C SER A 308 -6.12 -7.53 10.92
N GLY A 309 -6.98 -6.73 11.52
CA GLY A 309 -6.61 -5.59 12.35
C GLY A 309 -5.94 -6.01 13.66
N LEU A 310 -6.48 -7.02 14.35
CA LEU A 310 -5.85 -7.60 15.54
C LEU A 310 -4.44 -8.10 15.24
N LEU A 311 -4.28 -8.88 14.16
CA LEU A 311 -2.97 -9.39 13.75
C LEU A 311 -1.98 -8.27 13.42
N LYS A 312 -2.45 -7.21 12.75
CA LYS A 312 -1.64 -6.02 12.46
C LYS A 312 -1.23 -5.25 13.72
N LEU A 313 -2.10 -5.14 14.71
CA LEU A 313 -1.75 -4.54 16.01
C LEU A 313 -0.64 -5.35 16.69
N ALA A 314 -0.78 -6.68 16.76
CA ALA A 314 0.24 -7.54 17.35
C ALA A 314 1.59 -7.42 16.62
N LEU A 315 1.58 -7.45 15.29
CA LEU A 315 2.80 -7.28 14.48
C LEU A 315 3.44 -5.90 14.66
N LEU A 316 2.62 -4.84 14.78
CA LEU A 316 3.10 -3.49 15.02
C LEU A 316 3.79 -3.38 16.39
N ASP A 317 3.22 -4.02 17.40
CA ASP A 317 3.80 -4.08 18.75
C ASP A 317 5.10 -4.88 18.80
N LEU A 318 5.19 -5.99 18.09
CA LEU A 318 6.40 -6.82 18.05
C LEU A 318 7.54 -6.17 17.27
N ASN A 319 7.22 -5.24 16.37
CA ASN A 319 8.18 -4.47 15.59
C ASN A 319 9.21 -5.34 14.83
N CYS A 320 8.75 -6.38 14.13
CA CYS A 320 9.62 -7.32 13.40
C CYS A 320 9.51 -7.20 11.87
N HIS A 321 8.92 -6.10 11.38
CA HIS A 321 8.56 -5.93 9.96
C HIS A 321 9.75 -5.85 8.99
N THR A 322 10.92 -5.39 9.45
CA THR A 322 12.14 -5.26 8.66
C THR A 322 13.32 -5.85 9.42
N ARG A 323 14.40 -6.23 8.71
CA ARG A 323 15.63 -6.71 9.36
C ARG A 323 16.13 -5.74 10.44
N PRO A 324 16.30 -4.42 10.16
CA PRO A 324 16.75 -3.49 11.20
C PRO A 324 15.80 -3.48 12.41
N ALA A 325 14.49 -3.50 12.19
CA ALA A 325 13.51 -3.45 13.28
C ALA A 325 13.59 -4.69 14.20
N ARG A 326 13.94 -5.87 13.66
CA ARG A 326 14.14 -7.08 14.47
C ARG A 326 15.30 -6.94 15.45
N HIS A 327 16.38 -6.27 15.06
CA HIS A 327 17.52 -6.00 15.95
C HIS A 327 17.25 -4.89 16.98
N HIS A 328 16.24 -4.05 16.79
CA HIS A 328 15.90 -3.03 17.79
C HIS A 328 15.13 -3.65 18.96
N PRO A 329 15.49 -3.33 20.21
CA PRO A 329 14.73 -3.75 21.38
C PRO A 329 13.27 -3.30 21.31
N THR A 330 12.38 -4.13 21.84
CA THR A 330 10.94 -3.84 21.97
C THR A 330 10.57 -3.85 23.44
N SER A 331 9.67 -2.95 23.85
CA SER A 331 9.27 -2.85 25.25
C SER A 331 8.52 -4.10 25.73
N ILE A 332 8.68 -4.44 27.01
CA ILE A 332 7.97 -5.56 27.64
C ILE A 332 6.45 -5.38 27.53
N GLN A 333 5.97 -4.13 27.66
CA GLN A 333 4.56 -3.83 27.49
C GLN A 333 4.06 -4.18 26.08
N SER A 334 4.79 -3.78 25.03
CA SER A 334 4.41 -4.12 23.66
C SER A 334 4.41 -5.63 23.41
N ILE A 335 5.39 -6.37 23.93
CA ILE A 335 5.41 -7.84 23.84
C ILE A 335 4.18 -8.44 24.54
N THR A 336 3.80 -7.92 25.71
CA THR A 336 2.64 -8.37 26.48
C THR A 336 1.32 -8.07 25.77
N ASP A 337 1.18 -6.87 25.20
CA ASP A 337 0.01 -6.47 24.40
C ASP A 337 -0.16 -7.40 23.20
N ALA A 338 0.92 -7.65 22.45
CA ALA A 338 0.91 -8.56 21.30
C ALA A 338 0.55 -10.00 21.71
N LYS A 339 1.11 -10.51 22.80
CA LYS A 339 0.77 -11.83 23.34
C LYS A 339 -0.72 -11.94 23.66
N THR A 340 -1.27 -10.96 24.37
CA THR A 340 -2.70 -10.90 24.74
C THR A 340 -3.59 -10.91 23.51
N ILE A 341 -3.25 -10.13 22.48
CA ILE A 341 -3.98 -10.13 21.21
C ILE A 341 -3.94 -11.51 20.54
N LEU A 342 -2.78 -12.15 20.45
CA LEU A 342 -2.65 -13.46 19.81
C LEU A 342 -3.37 -14.57 20.58
N GLU A 343 -3.41 -14.51 21.90
CA GLU A 343 -4.22 -15.41 22.72
C GLU A 343 -5.71 -15.19 22.50
N LYS A 344 -6.17 -13.93 22.41
CA LYS A 344 -7.55 -13.60 22.06
C LYS A 344 -7.92 -14.16 20.67
N VAL A 345 -7.05 -14.01 19.67
CA VAL A 345 -7.27 -14.58 18.33
C VAL A 345 -7.38 -16.11 18.40
N GLN A 346 -6.45 -16.77 19.10
CA GLN A 346 -6.43 -18.23 19.25
C GLN A 346 -7.65 -18.77 19.99
N LYS A 347 -8.16 -18.04 20.99
CA LYS A 347 -9.31 -18.48 21.81
C LYS A 347 -10.64 -18.26 21.09
N ASN A 348 -10.82 -17.06 20.51
CA ASN A 348 -12.14 -16.63 20.05
C ASN A 348 -12.37 -16.88 18.56
N TYR A 349 -11.31 -16.95 17.74
CA TYR A 349 -11.44 -16.94 16.28
C TYR A 349 -10.72 -18.10 15.59
N ARG A 350 -10.35 -19.15 16.33
CA ARG A 350 -9.63 -20.32 15.81
C ARG A 350 -10.30 -20.97 14.60
N ASN A 351 -11.62 -21.04 14.62
CA ASN A 351 -12.42 -21.71 13.57
C ASN A 351 -12.83 -20.75 12.45
N GLU A 352 -12.61 -19.45 12.62
CA GLU A 352 -13.05 -18.41 11.70
C GLU A 352 -11.91 -17.80 10.88
N ILE A 353 -10.67 -18.02 11.31
CA ILE A 353 -9.49 -17.48 10.65
C ILE A 353 -9.35 -18.04 9.23
N SER A 354 -9.31 -17.16 8.22
CA SER A 354 -9.08 -17.59 6.83
C SER A 354 -7.65 -18.06 6.63
N GLU A 355 -7.38 -18.83 5.56
CA GLU A 355 -6.02 -19.31 5.28
C GLU A 355 -4.99 -18.16 5.19
N ARG A 356 -5.36 -17.05 4.54
CA ARG A 356 -4.51 -15.86 4.49
C ARG A 356 -4.23 -15.27 5.87
N GLN A 357 -5.25 -15.24 6.74
CA GLN A 357 -5.09 -14.73 8.10
C GLN A 357 -4.27 -15.70 8.97
N LYS A 358 -4.36 -17.01 8.73
CA LYS A 358 -3.52 -18.01 9.40
C LYS A 358 -2.04 -17.80 9.10
N ILE A 359 -1.67 -17.46 7.86
CA ILE A 359 -0.29 -17.09 7.50
C ILE A 359 0.17 -15.94 8.41
N GLN A 360 -0.60 -14.84 8.48
CA GLN A 360 -0.24 -13.69 9.31
C GLN A 360 -0.22 -14.01 10.81
N PHE A 361 -1.10 -14.88 11.28
CA PHE A 361 -1.12 -15.35 12.67
C PHE A 361 0.14 -16.15 13.01
N PHE A 362 0.58 -17.04 12.13
CA PHE A 362 1.83 -17.77 12.33
C PHE A 362 3.05 -16.85 12.26
N VAL A 363 3.07 -15.86 11.36
CA VAL A 363 4.11 -14.82 11.35
C VAL A 363 4.14 -14.07 12.68
N ALA A 364 3.01 -13.65 13.22
CA ALA A 364 2.95 -12.94 14.49
C ALA A 364 3.37 -13.83 15.68
N LYS A 365 3.00 -15.12 15.67
CA LYS A 365 3.50 -16.10 16.66
C LYS A 365 5.00 -16.31 16.56
N SER A 366 5.55 -16.33 15.35
CA SER A 366 6.98 -16.42 15.10
C SER A 366 7.70 -15.20 15.67
N ASP A 367 7.25 -13.99 15.32
CA ASP A 367 7.80 -12.72 15.81
C ASP A 367 7.69 -12.62 17.34
N LEU A 368 6.60 -13.09 17.96
CA LEU A 368 6.44 -13.15 19.43
C LEU A 368 7.49 -14.07 20.07
N ASN A 369 7.67 -15.29 19.57
CA ASN A 369 8.63 -16.22 20.14
C ASN A 369 10.07 -15.75 19.95
N TYR A 370 10.36 -15.07 18.84
CA TYR A 370 11.64 -14.39 18.62
C TYR A 370 11.90 -13.33 19.71
N ARG A 371 10.92 -12.47 20.00
CA ARG A 371 11.04 -11.47 21.08
C ARG A 371 11.16 -12.08 22.48
N LEU A 372 10.65 -13.29 22.69
CA LEU A 372 10.79 -14.05 23.94
C LEU A 372 12.09 -14.86 24.02
N GLY A 373 12.96 -14.81 23.00
CA GLY A 373 14.20 -15.58 22.94
C GLY A 373 14.01 -17.07 22.64
N ASN A 374 12.80 -17.52 22.32
CA ASN A 374 12.52 -18.91 21.96
C ASN A 374 12.64 -19.12 20.44
N LEU A 375 13.89 -19.20 19.96
CA LEU A 375 14.19 -19.32 18.53
C LEU A 375 13.62 -20.61 17.91
N GLN A 376 13.65 -21.73 18.63
CA GLN A 376 13.11 -23.00 18.15
C GLN A 376 11.60 -22.88 17.86
N ALA A 377 10.83 -22.26 18.76
CA ALA A 377 9.41 -22.02 18.53
C ALA A 377 9.19 -20.98 17.42
N ALA A 378 10.02 -19.94 17.36
CA ALA A 378 9.95 -18.90 16.33
C ALA A 378 10.10 -19.50 14.93
N LEU A 379 11.12 -20.33 14.72
CA LEU A 379 11.40 -21.00 13.46
C LEU A 379 10.28 -21.99 13.08
N ARG A 380 9.77 -22.76 14.05
CA ARG A 380 8.63 -23.66 13.82
C ARG A 380 7.41 -22.93 13.26
N TYR A 381 7.06 -21.77 13.84
CA TYR A 381 5.94 -20.97 13.35
C TYR A 381 6.24 -20.30 12.01
N ALA A 382 7.47 -19.86 11.76
CA ALA A 382 7.88 -19.35 10.45
C ALA A 382 7.73 -20.41 9.36
N ASN A 383 8.14 -21.65 9.63
CA ASN A 383 7.99 -22.79 8.71
C ASN A 383 6.52 -23.09 8.42
N GLN A 384 5.64 -23.04 9.43
CA GLN A 384 4.19 -23.20 9.24
C GLN A 384 3.60 -22.08 8.37
N ALA A 385 4.01 -20.83 8.60
CA ALA A 385 3.60 -19.70 7.78
C ALA A 385 4.05 -19.87 6.32
N LEU A 386 5.31 -20.28 6.11
CA LEU A 386 5.89 -20.46 4.77
C LEU A 386 5.18 -21.58 4.00
N SER A 387 5.04 -22.76 4.61
CA SER A 387 4.38 -23.91 3.98
C SER A 387 2.95 -23.57 3.55
N LEU A 388 2.20 -22.84 4.40
CA LEU A 388 0.86 -22.39 4.06
C LEU A 388 0.86 -21.34 2.95
N ALA A 389 1.81 -20.39 2.98
CA ALA A 389 1.94 -19.38 1.93
C ALA A 389 2.28 -19.98 0.56
N GLU A 390 3.17 -20.97 0.50
CA GLU A 390 3.54 -21.69 -0.72
C GLU A 390 2.35 -22.51 -1.26
N THR A 391 1.64 -23.22 -0.38
CA THR A 391 0.45 -24.02 -0.75
C THR A 391 -0.65 -23.16 -1.40
N HIS A 392 -0.81 -21.91 -0.94
CA HIS A 392 -1.85 -21.00 -1.41
C HIS A 392 -1.35 -19.93 -2.40
N GLY A 393 -0.10 -20.04 -2.90
CA GLY A 393 0.45 -19.09 -3.88
C GLY A 393 0.55 -17.65 -3.38
N SER A 394 0.71 -17.45 -2.07
CA SER A 394 0.78 -16.13 -1.42
C SER A 394 2.19 -15.53 -1.55
N SER A 395 2.55 -15.16 -2.78
CA SER A 395 3.89 -14.69 -3.16
C SER A 395 4.38 -13.46 -2.39
N LEU A 396 3.47 -12.62 -1.89
CA LEU A 396 3.80 -11.40 -1.16
C LEU A 396 4.39 -11.67 0.22
N GLU A 397 3.91 -12.72 0.88
CA GLU A 397 4.29 -13.09 2.24
C GLU A 397 5.57 -13.94 2.25
N ILE A 398 5.81 -14.74 1.20
CA ILE A 398 6.93 -15.70 1.13
C ILE A 398 8.29 -15.04 1.36
N THR A 399 8.62 -13.97 0.63
CA THR A 399 9.93 -13.30 0.78
C THR A 399 10.16 -12.79 2.20
N ALA A 400 9.15 -12.15 2.79
CA ALA A 400 9.25 -11.59 4.13
C ALA A 400 9.31 -12.67 5.23
N ILE A 401 8.77 -13.87 4.99
CA ILE A 401 8.89 -15.02 5.90
C ILE A 401 10.30 -15.61 5.81
N LYS A 402 10.85 -15.78 4.60
CA LYS A 402 12.21 -16.30 4.39
C LYS A 402 13.26 -15.41 5.06
N GLU A 403 13.14 -14.09 4.91
CA GLU A 403 14.04 -13.15 5.62
C GLU A 403 14.01 -13.31 7.15
N ARG A 404 12.85 -13.67 7.73
CA ARG A 404 12.77 -13.93 9.18
C ARG A 404 13.48 -15.22 9.57
N GLN A 405 13.31 -16.28 8.78
CA GLN A 405 14.00 -17.55 9.01
C GLN A 405 15.51 -17.36 8.97
N GLU A 406 16.02 -16.64 7.98
CA GLU A 406 17.45 -16.33 7.87
C GLU A 406 17.99 -15.58 9.10
N ASP A 407 17.26 -14.59 9.61
CA ASP A 407 17.70 -13.85 10.81
C ASP A 407 17.65 -14.73 12.07
N MET A 408 16.71 -15.68 12.15
CA MET A 408 16.60 -16.64 13.27
C MET A 408 17.69 -17.72 13.21
N ASP A 409 18.04 -18.20 12.01
CA ASP A 409 19.04 -19.25 11.80
C ASP A 409 20.46 -18.73 12.03
N ASN A 410 20.73 -17.47 11.65
CA ASN A 410 22.07 -16.87 11.81
C ASN A 410 22.38 -16.38 13.23
N GLY A 411 21.43 -16.47 14.17
CA GLY A 411 21.66 -16.15 15.58
C GLY A 411 22.12 -14.71 15.85
N TYR A 412 21.77 -13.75 15.00
CA TYR A 412 22.13 -12.35 15.20
C TYR A 412 21.33 -11.76 16.38
N TYR A 413 22.00 -11.63 17.53
CA TYR A 413 21.50 -10.99 18.75
C TYR A 413 21.81 -9.49 18.77
#